data_AF-A0A1F9E0B7-F1
#
_entry.id   AF-A0A1F9E0B7-F1
#
_cell.length_a   1.000
_cell.length_b   1.000
_cell.length_c   1.000
_cell.angle_alpha   90.00
_cell.angle_beta   90.00
_cell.angle_gamma   90.00
#
_symmetry.space_group_name_H-M   'P 1'
#
loop_
_entity.id
_entity.type
_entity.pdbx_description
1 polymer ?
#
loop_
_entity_poly.entity_id
_entity_poly.type
_entity_poly.pdbx_seq_one_letter_code
_entity_poly.pdbx_strand_id
1 'polypeptide(L)'
;MGNSTATVQDIYKDMGLSMDEDFHELPDHIAVELEFMSFLVQEEIKAHGRGDAEVVLNLLQKQKKFLSEHLGAWVHDFSEKIQQGCGTSFYKNLALCTSQFVKGDMQYLASQAGKALALSLPYLGSVKT
;
A
#
# COMPACT_ATOMS: atom_id res chain seq x y z
N MET A 1 -13.40 15.99 4.05
CA MET A 1 -12.09 15.66 4.64
C MET A 1 -12.22 14.61 5.76
N GLY A 2 -13.09 14.77 6.78
CA GLY A 2 -13.09 13.89 7.98
C GLY A 2 -13.35 12.38 7.83
N ASN A 3 -14.02 11.90 6.77
CA ASN A 3 -14.27 10.45 6.62
C ASN A 3 -13.03 9.65 6.17
N SER A 4 -12.11 10.26 5.41
CA SER A 4 -10.89 9.58 4.93
C SER A 4 -9.91 9.35 6.08
N THR A 5 -9.68 10.40 6.88
CA THR A 5 -8.76 10.41 8.02
C THR A 5 -9.14 9.41 9.12
N ALA A 6 -10.44 9.33 9.47
CA ALA A 6 -10.92 8.36 10.45
C ALA A 6 -10.77 6.91 9.95
N THR A 7 -11.01 6.68 8.65
CA THR A 7 -10.90 5.35 8.05
C THR A 7 -9.46 4.81 8.10
N VAL A 8 -8.46 5.63 7.75
CA VAL A 8 -7.06 5.20 7.82
C VAL A 8 -6.57 5.02 9.25
N GLN A 9 -7.04 5.84 10.19
CA GLN A 9 -6.69 5.69 11.61
C GLN A 9 -7.19 4.36 12.18
N ASP A 10 -8.39 3.92 11.81
CA ASP A 10 -8.92 2.63 12.27
C ASP A 10 -8.17 1.45 11.61
N ILE A 11 -7.75 1.59 10.35
CA ILE A 11 -6.88 0.60 9.68
C ILE A 11 -5.53 0.45 10.41
N TYR A 12 -4.94 1.54 10.90
CA TYR A 12 -3.70 1.48 11.68
C TYR A 12 -3.92 0.72 12.99
N LYS A 13 -5.00 1.02 13.71
CA LYS A 13 -5.36 0.33 14.96
C LYS A 13 -5.62 -1.16 14.75
N ASP A 14 -6.27 -1.54 13.64
CA ASP A 14 -6.49 -2.95 13.29
C ASP A 14 -5.18 -3.72 13.10
N MET A 15 -4.08 -3.02 12.75
CA MET A 15 -2.73 -3.57 12.68
C MET A 15 -1.94 -3.43 13.99
N GLY A 16 -2.58 -2.99 15.07
CA GLY A 16 -1.95 -2.77 16.37
C GLY A 16 -1.06 -1.52 16.43
N LEU A 17 -1.22 -0.58 15.48
CA LEU A 17 -0.47 0.67 15.44
C LEU A 17 -1.28 1.82 16.06
N SER A 18 -0.56 2.78 16.62
CA SER A 18 -1.10 4.05 17.09
C SER A 18 -0.22 5.18 16.61
N MET A 19 -0.82 6.35 16.38
CA MET A 19 -0.06 7.58 16.16
C MET A 19 0.69 7.93 17.46
N ASP A 20 1.91 8.43 17.34
CA ASP A 20 2.64 9.00 18.47
C ASP A 20 1.92 10.26 18.99
N GLU A 21 1.86 10.45 20.30
CA GLU A 21 1.20 11.61 20.93
C GLU A 21 1.91 12.92 20.57
N ASP A 22 3.21 12.86 20.29
CA ASP A 22 4.03 14.01 19.87
C ASP A 22 3.99 14.25 18.35
N PHE A 23 3.33 13.38 17.58
CA PHE A 23 3.24 13.51 16.13
C PHE A 23 1.98 14.30 15.73
N HIS A 24 2.19 15.53 15.27
CA HIS A 24 1.11 16.49 15.02
C HIS A 24 0.52 16.45 13.60
N GLU A 25 0.99 15.56 12.72
CA GLU A 25 0.41 15.41 11.38
C GLU A 25 -0.86 14.55 11.43
N LEU A 26 -1.73 14.77 10.45
CA LEU A 26 -2.96 13.99 10.31
C LEU A 26 -2.66 12.55 9.87
N PRO A 27 -3.48 11.56 10.27
CA PRO A 27 -3.35 10.17 9.83
C PRO A 27 -3.33 9.96 8.31
N ASP A 28 -3.92 10.87 7.52
CA ASP A 28 -3.93 10.83 6.04
C ASP A 28 -2.78 11.64 5.41
N HIS A 29 -1.81 12.09 6.20
CA HIS A 29 -0.61 12.74 5.69
C HIS A 29 0.22 11.74 4.86
N ILE A 30 0.73 12.17 3.70
CA ILE A 30 1.43 11.28 2.75
C ILE A 30 2.55 10.47 3.39
N ALA A 31 3.29 11.08 4.33
CA ALA A 31 4.39 10.41 5.02
C ALA A 31 3.89 9.25 5.90
N VAL A 32 2.74 9.42 6.56
CA VAL A 32 2.12 8.40 7.43
C VAL A 32 1.60 7.24 6.60
N GLU A 33 0.93 7.52 5.48
CA GLU A 33 0.44 6.47 4.58
C GLU A 33 1.60 5.68 3.93
N LEU A 34 2.70 6.35 3.57
CA LEU A 34 3.92 5.70 3.06
C LEU A 34 4.63 4.86 4.14
N GLU A 35 4.68 5.35 5.38
CA GLU A 35 5.23 4.61 6.51
C GLU A 35 4.40 3.35 6.81
N PHE A 36 3.08 3.46 6.78
CA PHE A 36 2.19 2.31 6.93
C PHE A 36 2.40 1.26 5.83
N MET A 37 2.56 1.69 4.57
CA MET A 37 2.93 0.76 3.49
C MET A 37 4.27 0.07 3.74
N SER A 38 5.28 0.81 4.23
CA SER A 38 6.57 0.22 4.61
C SER A 38 6.42 -0.82 5.72
N PHE A 39 5.61 -0.53 6.74
CA PHE A 39 5.31 -1.47 7.82
C PHE A 39 4.69 -2.77 7.30
N LEU A 40 3.68 -2.69 6.42
CA LEU A 40 3.04 -3.88 5.85
C LEU A 40 4.01 -4.75 5.06
N VAL A 41 4.94 -4.14 4.31
CA VAL A 41 5.98 -4.87 3.57
C VAL A 41 6.97 -5.54 4.53
N GLN A 42 7.33 -4.88 5.63
CA GLN A 42 8.21 -5.49 6.65
C GLN A 42 7.55 -6.70 7.32
N GLU A 43 6.26 -6.62 7.65
CA GLU A 43 5.51 -7.75 8.18
C GLU A 43 5.41 -8.89 7.16
N GLU A 44 5.27 -8.58 5.86
CA GLU A 44 5.25 -9.58 4.79
C GLU A 44 6.59 -10.32 4.71
N ILE A 45 7.71 -9.59 4.76
CA ILE A 45 9.07 -10.17 4.77
C ILE A 45 9.25 -11.11 5.98
N LYS A 46 8.77 -10.70 7.17
CA LYS A 46 8.83 -11.54 8.37
C LYS A 46 7.99 -12.81 8.20
N ALA A 47 6.79 -12.72 7.63
CA ALA A 47 5.93 -13.87 7.37
C ALA A 47 6.55 -14.83 6.34
N HIS A 48 7.18 -14.29 5.29
CA HIS A 48 7.97 -15.07 4.34
C HIS A 48 9.11 -15.82 5.03
N GLY A 49 9.85 -15.16 5.93
CA GLY A 49 10.93 -15.78 6.70
C GLY A 49 10.47 -16.93 7.61
N ARG A 50 9.20 -16.93 8.04
CA ARG A 50 8.59 -18.02 8.82
C ARG A 50 7.93 -19.10 7.96
N GLY A 51 7.75 -18.87 6.66
CA GLY A 51 7.02 -19.78 5.77
C GLY A 51 5.49 -19.73 5.92
N ASP A 52 4.95 -18.67 6.54
CA ASP A 52 3.51 -18.52 6.79
C ASP A 52 2.79 -18.01 5.54
N ALA A 53 2.57 -18.88 4.55
CA ALA A 53 1.99 -18.52 3.25
C ALA A 53 0.61 -17.83 3.35
N GLU A 54 -0.22 -18.23 4.33
CA GLU A 54 -1.52 -17.60 4.56
C GLU A 54 -1.38 -16.14 5.04
N VAL A 55 -0.44 -15.89 5.95
CA VAL A 55 -0.15 -14.54 6.48
C VAL A 55 0.42 -13.66 5.38
N VAL A 56 1.34 -14.19 4.56
CA VAL A 56 1.85 -13.50 3.37
C VAL A 56 0.72 -13.07 2.45
N LEU A 57 -0.21 -13.98 2.13
CA LEU A 57 -1.34 -13.68 1.25
C LEU A 57 -2.24 -12.58 1.84
N ASN A 58 -2.52 -12.64 3.14
CA ASN A 58 -3.32 -11.64 3.85
C ASN A 58 -2.65 -10.26 3.79
N LEU A 59 -1.33 -10.18 4.02
CA LEU A 59 -0.57 -8.94 3.98
C LEU A 59 -0.52 -8.34 2.57
N LEU A 60 -0.31 -9.16 1.54
CA LEU A 60 -0.40 -8.72 0.14
C LEU A 60 -1.79 -8.15 -0.21
N GLN A 61 -2.86 -8.77 0.29
CA GLN A 61 -4.22 -8.25 0.10
C GLN A 61 -4.43 -6.90 0.82
N LYS A 62 -3.91 -6.77 2.05
CA LYS A 62 -3.97 -5.50 2.81
C LYS A 62 -3.20 -4.39 2.12
N GLN A 63 -1.97 -4.66 1.67
CA GLN A 63 -1.17 -3.70 0.90
C GLN A 63 -1.92 -3.26 -0.36
N LYS A 64 -2.43 -4.22 -1.15
CA LYS A 64 -3.20 -3.92 -2.36
C LYS A 64 -4.40 -3.03 -2.06
N LYS A 65 -5.20 -3.42 -1.06
CA LYS A 65 -6.41 -2.69 -0.67
C LYS A 65 -6.07 -1.27 -0.23
N PHE A 66 -5.12 -1.12 0.69
CA PHE A 66 -4.72 0.18 1.21
C PHE A 66 -4.20 1.09 0.10
N LEU A 67 -3.32 0.56 -0.75
CA LEU A 67 -2.77 1.32 -1.87
C LEU A 67 -3.86 1.72 -2.88
N SER A 68 -4.86 0.88 -3.15
CA SER A 68 -5.91 1.21 -4.12
C SER A 68 -7.02 2.13 -3.59
N GLU A 69 -7.35 2.01 -2.30
CA GLU A 69 -8.48 2.74 -1.69
C GLU A 69 -8.05 4.02 -0.96
N HIS A 70 -6.77 4.13 -0.58
CA HIS A 70 -6.20 5.29 0.13
C HIS A 70 -5.09 5.92 -0.70
N LEU A 71 -3.81 5.65 -0.42
CA LEU A 71 -2.66 6.37 -0.99
C LEU A 71 -2.73 6.54 -2.51
N GLY A 72 -2.96 5.46 -3.25
CA GLY A 72 -3.04 5.48 -4.72
C GLY A 72 -4.27 6.21 -5.27
N ALA A 73 -5.32 6.38 -4.48
CA ALA A 73 -6.55 7.06 -4.91
C ALA A 73 -6.36 8.57 -5.09
N TRP A 74 -5.39 9.18 -4.41
CA TRP A 74 -5.22 10.64 -4.39
C TRP A 74 -3.78 11.11 -4.69
N VAL A 75 -2.76 10.26 -4.57
CA VAL A 75 -1.35 10.65 -4.73
C VAL A 75 -1.02 11.23 -6.11
N HIS A 76 -1.75 10.81 -7.15
CA HIS A 76 -1.56 11.32 -8.51
C HIS A 76 -1.97 12.80 -8.58
N ASP A 77 -3.20 13.13 -8.19
CA ASP A 77 -3.72 14.50 -8.17
C ASP A 77 -2.90 15.40 -7.24
N PHE A 78 -2.43 14.85 -6.11
CA PHE A 78 -1.51 15.55 -5.20
C PHE A 78 -0.19 15.91 -5.89
N SER A 79 0.41 14.95 -6.61
CA SER A 79 1.63 15.20 -7.37
C SER A 79 1.44 16.25 -8.46
N GLU A 80 0.32 16.21 -9.20
CA GLU A 80 0.01 17.22 -10.22
C GLU A 80 -0.11 18.62 -9.62
N LYS A 81 -0.75 18.76 -8.45
CA LYS A 81 -0.84 20.04 -7.73
C LYS A 81 0.54 20.56 -7.32
N ILE A 82 1.45 19.69 -6.88
CA ILE A 82 2.84 20.07 -6.58
C ILE A 82 3.57 20.52 -7.85
N GLN A 83 3.39 19.84 -8.99
CA GLN A 83 3.99 20.26 -10.26
C GLN A 83 3.58 21.68 -10.65
N GLN A 84 2.31 22.02 -10.45
CA GLN A 84 1.77 23.31 -10.86
C GLN A 84 2.09 24.43 -9.86
N GLY A 85 2.08 24.13 -8.56
CA GLY A 85 2.19 25.13 -7.49
C GLY A 85 3.57 25.33 -6.89
N CYS A 86 4.50 24.38 -7.04
CA CYS A 86 5.78 24.43 -6.34
C CYS A 86 6.88 25.15 -7.16
N GLY A 87 7.57 26.11 -6.54
CA GLY A 87 8.69 26.82 -7.16
C GLY A 87 10.00 26.02 -7.18
N THR A 88 10.12 24.96 -6.38
CA THR A 88 11.35 24.19 -6.23
C THR A 88 11.33 22.88 -7.02
N SER A 89 12.33 22.69 -7.90
CA SER A 89 12.44 21.49 -8.73
C SER A 89 12.60 20.20 -7.93
N PHE A 90 13.18 20.27 -6.72
CA PHE A 90 13.33 19.11 -5.84
C PHE A 90 11.98 18.48 -5.48
N TYR A 91 11.05 19.24 -4.91
CA TYR A 91 9.75 18.71 -4.50
C TYR A 91 8.87 18.32 -5.68
N LYS A 92 9.05 18.98 -6.83
CA LYS A 92 8.45 18.56 -8.10
C LYS A 92 8.91 17.16 -8.49
N ASN A 93 10.22 16.94 -8.57
CA ASN A 93 10.74 15.62 -8.94
C ASN A 93 10.37 14.56 -7.90
N LEU A 94 10.42 14.88 -6.61
CA LEU A 94 10.01 13.97 -5.54
C LEU A 94 8.56 13.52 -5.69
N ALA A 95 7.63 14.46 -5.86
CA ALA A 95 6.21 14.14 -6.02
C ALA A 95 5.95 13.27 -7.26
N LEU A 96 6.63 13.58 -8.38
CA LEU A 96 6.54 12.78 -9.61
C LEU A 96 7.05 11.36 -9.39
N CYS A 97 8.21 11.20 -8.75
CA CYS A 97 8.77 9.89 -8.42
C CYS A 97 7.83 9.10 -7.51
N THR A 98 7.28 9.72 -6.46
CA THR A 98 6.33 9.07 -5.56
C THR A 98 5.07 8.61 -6.29
N SER A 99 4.49 9.46 -7.15
CA SER A 99 3.31 9.10 -7.94
C SER A 99 3.57 7.91 -8.88
N GLN A 100 4.72 7.92 -9.57
CA GLN A 100 5.11 6.82 -10.46
C GLN A 100 5.40 5.53 -9.69
N PHE A 101 6.04 5.63 -8.53
CA PHE A 101 6.31 4.50 -7.64
C PHE A 101 5.01 3.84 -7.19
N VAL A 102 4.07 4.60 -6.62
CA VAL A 102 2.78 4.07 -6.15
C VAL A 102 2.01 3.41 -7.30
N LYS A 103 2.00 4.02 -8.49
CA LYS A 103 1.37 3.42 -9.67
C LYS A 103 2.02 2.08 -10.06
N GLY A 104 3.34 2.01 -10.05
CA GLY A 104 4.07 0.78 -10.35
C GLY A 104 3.79 -0.32 -9.31
N ASP A 105 3.72 0.06 -8.03
CA ASP A 105 3.44 -0.87 -6.94
C ASP A 105 2.00 -1.41 -6.99
N MET A 106 1.01 -0.58 -7.35
CA MET A 106 -0.36 -1.05 -7.62
C MET A 106 -0.40 -2.12 -8.71
N GLN A 107 0.36 -1.92 -9.79
CA GLN A 107 0.46 -2.90 -10.89
C GLN A 107 1.15 -4.19 -10.45
N TYR A 108 2.21 -4.07 -9.67
CA TYR A 108 2.92 -5.20 -9.08
C TYR A 108 2.00 -6.03 -8.19
N LEU A 109 1.33 -5.42 -7.21
CA LEU A 109 0.42 -6.09 -6.28
C LEU A 109 -0.79 -6.71 -7.00
N ALA A 110 -1.31 -6.06 -8.04
CA ALA A 110 -2.35 -6.65 -8.90
C ALA A 110 -1.88 -7.94 -9.59
N SER A 111 -0.62 -7.99 -10.02
CA SER A 111 -0.03 -9.18 -10.66
C SER A 111 0.25 -10.33 -9.67
N GLN A 112 0.57 -10.01 -8.42
CA GLN A 112 0.85 -11.01 -7.39
C GLN A 112 -0.41 -11.73 -6.92
N ALA A 113 -1.54 -11.03 -6.83
CA ALA A 113 -2.83 -11.64 -6.55
C ALA A 113 -3.20 -12.72 -7.60
N GLY A 114 -2.85 -12.49 -8.87
CA GLY A 114 -3.04 -13.47 -9.95
C GLY A 114 -2.17 -14.72 -9.80
N LYS A 115 -0.92 -14.56 -9.32
CA LYS A 115 -0.02 -15.69 -9.06
C LYS A 115 -0.42 -16.50 -7.83
N ALA A 116 -0.82 -15.83 -6.75
CA ALA A 116 -1.32 -16.52 -5.56
C ALA A 116 -2.57 -17.36 -5.86
N LEU A 117 -3.50 -16.84 -6.67
CA LEU A 117 -4.69 -17.57 -7.11
C LEU A 117 -4.34 -18.79 -7.98
N ALA A 118 -3.32 -18.67 -8.83
CA ALA A 118 -2.81 -19.77 -9.66
C ALA A 118 -2.09 -20.87 -8.86
N LEU A 119 -1.42 -20.50 -7.75
CA LEU A 119 -0.78 -21.44 -6.82
C LEU A 119 -1.76 -22.09 -5.84
N SER A 120 -2.93 -21.48 -5.59
CA SER A 120 -3.98 -22.01 -4.72
C SER A 120 -5.01 -22.90 -5.41
N LEU A 121 -4.96 -23.05 -6.74
CA LEU A 121 -5.81 -24.02 -7.46
C LEU A 121 -5.14 -25.40 -7.38
N PRO A 122 -5.73 -26.39 -6.66
CA PRO A 122 -5.23 -27.75 -6.73
C PRO A 122 -5.52 -28.26 -8.15
N TYR A 123 -4.47 -28.65 -8.87
CA TYR A 123 -4.47 -29.48 -10.08
C TYR A 123 -5.88 -29.93 -10.54
N LEU A 124 -6.54 -29.16 -11.40
CA LEU A 124 -7.66 -29.70 -12.18
C LEU A 124 -7.05 -30.75 -13.11
N GLY A 125 -7.45 -31.99 -12.85
CA GLY A 125 -6.77 -33.21 -13.26
C GLY A 125 -6.36 -33.26 -14.73
N SER A 126 -5.17 -33.83 -14.94
CA SER A 126 -4.87 -34.53 -16.18
C SER A 126 -5.89 -35.65 -16.39
N VAL A 127 -6.99 -35.35 -17.07
CA VAL A 127 -7.77 -36.37 -17.76
C VAL A 127 -7.03 -36.63 -19.06
N LYS A 128 -6.12 -37.61 -19.02
CA LYS A 128 -5.74 -38.35 -20.22
C LYS A 128 -6.91 -39.26 -20.57
N THR A 129 -7.51 -39.05 -21.73
CA THR A 129 -8.13 -40.10 -22.54
C THR A 129 -7.32 -40.26 -23.79
#